data_AF-A0A934V0B4-F1
#
_entry.id   AF-A0A934V0B4-F1
#
_cell.length_a   1.000
_cell.length_b   1.000
_cell.length_c   1.000
_cell.angle_alpha   90.00
_cell.angle_beta   90.00
_cell.angle_gamma   90.00
#
_symmetry.space_group_name_H-M   'P 1'
#
loop_
_entity.id
_entity.type
_entity.pdbx_description
1 polymer ?
#
loop_
_entity_poly.entity_id
_entity_poly.type
_entity_poly.pdbx_seq_one_letter_code
_entity_poly.pdbx_strand_id
1 'polypeptide(L)'
;MTREKDSTTLGEGGKTARDIQCEKLDPNLPCNCREAVCRAYREMVARGASHVDAHQVAARVYRHHHPNQPAAQVNRLVTRLVEPAPLH
;
A
#
# COMPACT_ATOMS: atom_id res chain seq x y z
N MET A 1 -22.86 -25.40 38.63
CA MET A 1 -23.37 -24.09 38.18
C MET A 1 -22.43 -23.02 38.72
N THR A 2 -21.47 -22.58 37.92
CA THR A 2 -20.65 -21.40 38.23
C THR A 2 -20.23 -20.79 36.89
N ARG A 3 -20.64 -19.54 36.69
CA ARG A 3 -20.59 -18.75 35.46
C ARG A 3 -19.90 -17.45 35.83
N GLU A 4 -18.64 -17.29 35.44
CA GLU A 4 -17.77 -16.13 35.65
C GLU A 4 -16.63 -16.24 34.61
N LYS A 5 -16.15 -15.27 33.84
CA LYS A 5 -16.40 -13.83 33.62
C LYS A 5 -15.89 -13.46 32.23
N ASP A 6 -16.54 -12.45 31.66
CA ASP A 6 -16.08 -11.55 30.61
C ASP A 6 -14.66 -10.98 30.91
N SER A 7 -13.79 -10.89 29.90
CA SER A 7 -12.72 -9.87 29.78
C SER A 7 -12.02 -9.93 28.42
N THR A 8 -12.55 -9.17 27.46
CA THR A 8 -11.90 -8.02 26.83
C THR A 8 -10.41 -8.13 26.42
N THR A 9 -10.23 -8.25 25.10
CA THR A 9 -9.21 -7.66 24.20
C THR A 9 -7.73 -7.85 24.51
N LEU A 10 -6.96 -8.21 23.47
CA LEU A 10 -5.74 -7.48 23.09
C LEU A 10 -5.30 -7.87 21.65
N GLY A 11 -5.47 -6.91 20.74
CA GLY A 11 -4.53 -6.72 19.64
C GLY A 11 -4.83 -7.40 18.31
N GLU A 12 -5.90 -6.96 17.63
CA GLU A 12 -5.83 -6.88 16.17
C GLU A 12 -4.58 -6.05 15.82
N GLY A 13 -3.54 -6.73 15.37
CA GLY A 13 -2.35 -6.13 14.79
C GLY A 13 -2.71 -5.48 13.46
N GLY A 14 -3.42 -4.35 13.55
CA GLY A 14 -3.64 -3.41 12.47
C GLY A 14 -2.29 -2.97 11.95
N LYS A 15 -1.76 -3.70 10.97
CA LYS A 15 -0.73 -3.23 10.05
C LYS A 15 -1.36 -2.09 9.25
N THR A 16 -1.42 -0.93 9.90
CA THR A 16 -1.84 0.31 9.28
C THR A 16 -1.02 0.47 8.01
N ALA A 17 -1.65 1.03 6.98
CA ALA A 17 -1.01 1.39 5.72
C ALA A 17 0.12 2.43 5.86
N ARG A 18 0.60 2.69 7.09
CA ARG A 18 1.60 3.70 7.46
C ARG A 18 3.03 3.18 7.47
N ASP A 19 3.24 1.86 7.35
CA ASP A 19 4.58 1.30 7.13
C ASP A 19 4.74 0.91 5.66
N ILE A 20 4.70 1.92 4.78
CA ILE A 20 5.37 1.81 3.50
C ILE A 20 6.85 1.68 3.85
N GLN A 21 7.46 0.51 3.64
CA GLN A 21 8.88 0.22 4.00
C GLN A 21 9.90 1.24 3.48
N CYS A 22 9.47 2.07 2.54
CA CYS A 22 10.19 3.21 2.02
C CYS A 22 10.36 4.33 3.09
N GLU A 23 9.31 4.71 3.82
CA GLU A 23 9.27 5.90 4.70
C GLU A 23 10.23 5.84 5.91
N LYS A 24 10.92 4.72 6.16
CA LYS A 24 11.74 4.50 7.36
C LYS A 24 13.20 4.13 7.11
N LEU A 25 13.74 4.23 5.89
CA LEU A 25 15.15 3.87 5.69
C LEU A 25 16.17 5.01 5.84
N ASP A 26 15.80 6.27 5.60
CA ASP A 26 16.63 7.42 6.01
C ASP A 26 15.84 8.74 5.84
N PRO A 27 15.74 9.62 6.84
CA PRO A 27 15.08 10.92 6.70
C PRO A 27 15.79 11.86 5.70
N ASN A 28 17.00 11.51 5.24
CA ASN A 28 17.73 12.25 4.19
C ASN A 28 17.65 11.60 2.80
N LEU A 29 17.01 10.44 2.65
CA LEU A 29 16.86 9.77 1.37
C LEU A 29 15.39 9.92 0.89
N PRO A 30 15.10 10.80 -0.09
CA PRO A 30 13.74 11.12 -0.50
C PRO A 30 13.16 9.96 -1.31
N CYS A 31 12.65 8.97 -0.63
CA CYS A 31 12.06 7.82 -1.28
C CYS A 31 10.63 8.21 -1.74
N ASN A 32 10.54 8.85 -2.91
CA ASN A 32 9.28 9.37 -3.46
C ASN A 32 8.39 8.27 -4.06
N CYS A 33 8.50 7.02 -3.58
CA CYS A 33 7.83 5.85 -4.16
C CYS A 33 6.30 5.97 -4.10
N ARG A 34 5.75 6.59 -3.05
CA ARG A 34 4.31 6.85 -2.96
C ARG A 34 3.85 7.77 -4.08
N GLU A 35 4.56 8.87 -4.29
CA GLU A 35 4.22 9.83 -5.35
C GLU A 35 4.42 9.22 -6.74
N ALA A 36 5.52 8.49 -6.95
CA ALA A 36 5.82 7.80 -8.21
C ALA A 36 4.75 6.77 -8.59
N VAL A 37 4.29 5.96 -7.62
CA VAL A 37 3.22 4.96 -7.80
C VAL A 37 1.90 5.63 -8.15
N CYS A 38 1.50 6.66 -7.39
CA CYS A 38 0.26 7.40 -7.63
C CYS A 38 0.28 8.12 -8.99
N ARG A 39 1.43 8.73 -9.34
CA ARG A 39 1.62 9.40 -10.62
C ARG A 39 1.54 8.41 -11.79
N ALA A 40 2.27 7.29 -11.72
CA ALA A 40 2.24 6.27 -12.75
C ALA A 40 0.83 5.71 -12.98
N TYR A 41 0.10 5.44 -11.91
CA TYR A 41 -1.29 4.99 -12.00
C TYR A 41 -2.20 6.04 -12.66
N ARG A 42 -2.14 7.29 -12.19
CA ARG A 42 -2.96 8.39 -12.75
C ARG A 42 -2.66 8.66 -14.22
N GLU A 43 -1.38 8.66 -14.60
CA GLU A 43 -0.98 8.86 -16.01
C GLU A 43 -1.46 7.71 -16.90
N MET A 44 -1.42 6.46 -16.42
CA MET A 44 -1.96 5.32 -17.16
C MET A 44 -3.47 5.43 -17.36
N VAL A 45 -4.22 5.75 -16.30
CA VAL A 45 -5.68 5.95 -16.37
C VAL A 45 -6.02 7.13 -17.28
N ALA A 46 -5.30 8.26 -17.18
CA ALA A 46 -5.51 9.43 -18.02
C ALA A 46 -5.28 9.15 -19.53
N ARG A 47 -4.44 8.16 -19.86
CA ARG A 47 -4.20 7.69 -21.23
C ARG A 47 -5.25 6.67 -21.72
N GLY A 48 -6.24 6.34 -20.90
CA GLY A 48 -7.30 5.38 -21.23
C GLY A 48 -6.92 3.92 -20.95
N ALA A 49 -5.85 3.65 -20.20
CA ALA A 49 -5.51 2.29 -19.82
C ALA A 49 -6.51 1.73 -18.79
N SER A 50 -6.68 0.40 -18.80
CA SER A 50 -7.49 -0.26 -17.78
C SER A 50 -6.89 -0.06 -16.38
N HIS A 51 -7.73 -0.07 -15.35
CA HIS A 51 -7.28 -0.02 -13.96
C HIS A 51 -6.32 -1.17 -13.63
N VAL A 52 -6.50 -2.34 -14.27
CA VAL A 52 -5.63 -3.51 -14.11
C VAL A 52 -4.23 -3.23 -14.67
N ASP A 53 -4.14 -2.66 -15.87
CA ASP A 53 -2.85 -2.33 -16.49
C ASP A 53 -2.15 -1.19 -15.75
N ALA A 54 -2.90 -0.16 -15.35
CA ALA A 54 -2.39 0.94 -14.53
C ALA A 54 -1.83 0.42 -13.21
N HIS A 55 -2.48 -0.56 -12.59
CA HIS A 55 -2.02 -1.25 -11.39
C HIS A 55 -0.70 -1.99 -11.60
N GLN A 56 -0.59 -2.76 -12.69
CA GLN A 56 0.62 -3.51 -12.97
C GLN A 56 1.81 -2.60 -13.22
N VAL A 57 1.60 -1.48 -13.92
CA VAL A 57 2.64 -0.47 -14.14
C VAL A 57 3.07 0.17 -12.82
N ALA A 58 2.11 0.58 -11.99
CA ALA A 58 2.40 1.15 -10.69
C ALA A 58 3.16 0.16 -9.77
N ALA A 59 2.83 -1.13 -9.81
CA ALA A 59 3.57 -2.19 -9.11
C ALA A 59 5.00 -2.38 -9.66
N ARG A 60 5.20 -2.27 -10.98
CA ARG A 60 6.54 -2.32 -11.58
C ARG A 60 7.41 -1.14 -11.16
N VAL A 61 6.84 0.07 -11.12
CA VAL A 61 7.53 1.28 -10.64
C VAL A 61 7.98 1.09 -9.19
N TYR A 62 7.12 0.56 -8.32
CA TYR A 62 7.49 0.26 -6.94
C TYR A 62 8.61 -0.80 -6.84
N ARG A 63 8.53 -1.87 -7.64
CA ARG A 63 9.53 -2.95 -7.65
C ARG A 63 10.87 -2.53 -8.26
N HIS A 64 10.90 -1.53 -9.13
CA HIS A 64 12.15 -0.99 -9.66
C HIS A 64 13.03 -0.42 -8.54
N HIS A 65 12.41 0.28 -7.58
CA HIS A 65 13.10 0.81 -6.40
C HIS A 65 13.22 -0.22 -5.26
N HIS A 66 12.32 -1.20 -5.21
CA HIS A 66 12.30 -2.25 -4.19
C HIS A 66 12.29 -3.65 -4.82
N PRO A 67 13.42 -4.11 -5.40
CA PRO A 67 13.48 -5.38 -6.13
C PRO A 67 13.22 -6.61 -5.24
N ASN A 68 13.53 -6.51 -3.94
CA ASN A 68 13.39 -7.59 -2.97
C ASN A 68 11.96 -7.71 -2.39
N GLN A 69 11.03 -6.84 -2.79
CA GLN A 69 9.66 -6.88 -2.27
C GLN A 69 8.82 -7.94 -3.00
N PRO A 70 8.11 -8.81 -2.25
CA PRO A 70 7.27 -9.83 -2.86
C PRO A 70 6.09 -9.20 -3.62
N ALA A 71 5.83 -9.67 -4.84
CA ALA A 71 4.82 -9.09 -5.73
C ALA A 71 3.42 -9.01 -5.10
N ALA A 72 3.05 -10.01 -4.28
CA ALA A 72 1.76 -10.00 -3.57
C ALA A 72 1.64 -8.84 -2.57
N GLN A 73 2.74 -8.48 -1.89
CA GLN A 73 2.77 -7.34 -0.97
C GLN A 73 2.70 -6.03 -1.75
N VAL A 74 3.44 -5.91 -2.85
CA VAL A 74 3.42 -4.72 -3.71
C VAL A 74 2.02 -4.47 -4.27
N ASN A 75 1.34 -5.49 -4.79
CA ASN A 75 0.00 -5.34 -5.35
C ASN A 75 -1.01 -4.84 -4.30
N ARG A 76 -0.96 -5.37 -3.08
CA ARG A 76 -1.79 -4.91 -1.96
C ARG A 76 -1.50 -3.45 -1.59
N LEU A 77 -0.22 -3.06 -1.61
CA LEU A 77 0.19 -1.67 -1.34
C LEU A 77 -0.32 -0.72 -2.42
N VAL A 78 -0.13 -1.05 -3.69
CA VAL A 78 -0.62 -0.23 -4.81
C VAL A 78 -2.13 -0.06 -4.72
N THR A 79 -2.87 -1.13 -4.41
CA THR A 79 -4.34 -1.10 -4.23
C THR A 79 -4.75 -0.08 -3.19
N ARG A 80 -4.15 -0.12 -2.00
CA ARG A 80 -4.43 0.87 -0.95
C ARG A 80 -4.04 2.30 -1.30
N LEU A 81 -3.05 2.48 -2.18
CA LEU A 81 -2.57 3.80 -2.58
C LEU A 81 -3.44 4.45 -3.66
N VAL A 82 -4.03 3.64 -4.53
CA VAL A 82 -4.80 4.12 -5.68
C VAL A 82 -6.32 4.11 -5.44
N GLU A 83 -6.80 3.27 -4.52
CA GLU A 83 -8.20 3.33 -4.08
C GLU A 83 -8.46 4.63 -3.33
N PRO A 84 -9.48 5.42 -3.73
CA PRO A 84 -9.92 6.55 -2.92
C PRO A 84 -10.38 6.01 -1.57
N ALA A 85 -9.98 6.69 -0.48
CA ALA A 85 -10.43 6.33 0.86
C ALA A 85 -11.96 6.18 0.85
N PRO A 86 -12.52 5.13 1.49
CA PRO A 86 -13.95 4.96 1.55
C PRO A 86 -14.56 6.22 2.16
N LEU A 87 -15.47 6.85 1.41
CA LEU A 87 -16.29 7.95 1.92
C LEU A 87 -17.13 7.36 3.05
N HIS A 88 -16.78 7.70 4.30
CA HIS A 88 -17.55 7.39 5.50
C HIS A 88 -18.80 8.25 5.58
#